data_AF-A0A101XI22-F1
#
_entry.id   AF-A0A101XI22-F1
#
_cell.length_a   1.000
_cell.length_b   1.000
_cell.length_c   1.000
_cell.angle_alpha   90.00
_cell.angle_beta   90.00
_cell.angle_gamma   90.00
#
_symmetry.space_group_name_H-M   'P 1'
#
loop_
_entity.id
_entity.type
_entity.pdbx_description
1 polymer ?
#
loop_
_entity_poly.entity_id
_entity_poly.type
_entity_poly.pdbx_seq_one_letter_code
_entity_poly.pdbx_strand_id
1 'polypeptide(L)'
;MQTGSGDRAIVAPGEELGVEEEYLPGDNAYVDSGYVKSMVLGVAEWDRVNHVVNVRPLKLSLIRPGQIVYGKVYYFPNDKVAMVRIFAVQQQMGSGGFNLRLESSM
;
A
#
# COMPACT_ATOMS: atom_id res chain seq x y z
N MET A 1 -7.57 -6.99 -25.20
CA MET A 1 -8.49 -5.86 -24.93
C MET A 1 -8.86 -5.95 -23.46
N GLN A 2 -8.24 -5.15 -22.59
CA GLN A 2 -8.53 -5.16 -21.15
C GLN A 2 -9.51 -4.02 -20.83
N THR A 3 -10.56 -4.41 -20.13
CA THR A 3 -11.79 -3.71 -19.76
C THR A 3 -11.59 -2.69 -18.64
N GLY A 4 -12.42 -1.66 -18.63
CA GLY A 4 -12.33 -0.50 -17.74
C GLY A 4 -12.36 -0.81 -16.24
N SER A 5 -11.32 -0.32 -15.57
CA SER A 5 -11.27 0.12 -14.18
C SER A 5 -10.13 1.13 -14.18
N GLY A 6 -10.33 2.37 -13.68
CA GLY A 6 -9.36 3.46 -13.81
C GLY A 6 -7.92 2.97 -13.67
N ASP A 7 -7.09 3.29 -14.66
CA ASP A 7 -5.75 2.72 -14.77
C ASP A 7 -5.04 2.87 -13.41
N ARG A 8 -4.59 1.74 -12.87
CA ARG A 8 -3.85 1.68 -11.61
C ARG A 8 -2.62 0.85 -11.86
N ALA A 9 -1.46 1.38 -11.54
CA ALA A 9 -0.19 0.69 -11.70
C ALA A 9 0.63 0.81 -10.42
N ILE A 10 1.37 -0.25 -10.08
CA ILE A 10 2.38 -0.16 -9.04
C ILE A 10 3.59 0.54 -9.65
N VAL A 11 4.08 1.58 -8.98
CA VAL A 11 5.16 2.43 -9.47
C VAL A 11 6.25 2.59 -8.42
N ALA A 12 7.49 2.70 -8.87
CA ALA A 12 8.66 2.98 -8.04
C ALA A 12 9.00 4.48 -8.01
N PRO A 13 9.74 4.97 -7.00
CA PRO A 13 10.25 6.33 -7.00
C PRO A 13 11.09 6.63 -8.26
N GLY A 14 10.80 7.74 -8.94
CA GLY A 14 11.44 8.16 -10.18
C GLY A 14 10.81 7.63 -11.46
N GLU A 15 9.84 6.70 -11.37
CA GLU A 15 9.14 6.17 -12.53
C GLU A 15 8.23 7.22 -13.17
N GLU A 16 8.24 7.30 -14.50
CA GLU A 16 7.44 8.24 -15.30
C GLU A 16 5.97 7.82 -15.32
N LEU A 17 5.09 8.75 -14.97
CA LEU A 17 3.64 8.56 -14.89
C LEU A 17 2.91 9.21 -16.06
N GLY A 18 3.59 10.09 -16.79
CA GLY A 18 3.06 10.87 -17.89
C GLY A 18 3.90 12.12 -18.14
N VAL A 19 3.46 12.92 -19.08
CA VAL A 19 4.08 14.21 -19.41
C VAL A 19 3.34 15.36 -18.72
N GLU A 20 4.04 16.44 -18.40
CA GLU A 20 3.46 17.59 -17.67
C GLU A 20 2.35 18.31 -18.45
N GLU A 21 2.30 18.14 -19.78
CA GLU A 21 1.24 18.65 -20.64
C GLU A 21 -0.06 17.83 -20.55
N GLU A 22 0.03 16.57 -20.13
CA GLU A 22 -1.14 15.69 -19.99
C GLU A 22 -1.65 15.67 -18.55
N TYR A 23 -0.74 15.73 -17.58
CA TYR A 23 -1.10 15.63 -16.17
C TYR A 23 -0.32 16.61 -15.28
N LEU A 24 -1.03 17.15 -14.29
CA LEU A 24 -0.46 17.84 -13.16
C LEU A 24 -0.03 16.83 -12.07
N PRO A 25 1.10 17.07 -11.38
CA PRO A 25 1.50 16.23 -10.26
C PRO A 25 0.56 16.44 -9.07
N GLY A 26 -0.08 15.36 -8.63
CA GLY A 26 -0.86 15.32 -7.38
C GLY A 26 -0.02 14.84 -6.20
N ASP A 27 -0.69 14.19 -5.24
CA ASP A 27 -0.06 13.66 -4.03
C ASP A 27 1.04 12.64 -4.36
N ASN A 28 2.23 12.84 -3.80
CA ASN A 28 3.40 11.98 -3.99
C ASN A 28 3.86 11.81 -5.44
N ALA A 29 3.61 12.80 -6.29
CA ALA A 29 4.22 12.96 -7.60
C ALA A 29 4.98 14.30 -7.67
N TYR A 30 5.92 14.40 -8.60
CA TYR A 30 6.65 15.65 -8.88
C TYR A 30 6.93 15.75 -10.38
N VAL A 31 7.28 16.96 -10.84
CA VAL A 31 7.71 17.17 -12.23
C VAL A 31 9.22 17.28 -12.28
N ASP A 32 9.83 16.57 -13.21
CA ASP A 32 11.24 16.69 -13.55
C ASP A 32 11.43 16.46 -15.05
N SER A 33 12.11 17.42 -15.70
CA SER A 33 12.47 17.36 -17.11
C SER A 33 11.28 17.16 -18.07
N GLY A 34 10.11 17.75 -17.77
CA GLY A 34 8.89 17.65 -18.59
C GLY A 34 8.03 16.43 -18.29
N TYR A 35 8.44 15.58 -17.34
CA TYR A 35 7.72 14.36 -16.97
C TYR A 35 7.19 14.44 -15.55
N VAL A 36 5.96 13.95 -15.35
CA VAL A 36 5.42 13.67 -14.02
C VAL A 36 6.00 12.34 -13.56
N LYS A 37 6.69 12.34 -12.42
CA LYS A 37 7.36 11.17 -11.85
C LYS A 37 6.82 10.85 -10.46
N SER A 38 6.84 9.57 -10.12
CA SER A 38 6.48 9.13 -8.77
C SER A 38 7.54 9.53 -7.75
N MET A 39 7.12 10.05 -6.59
CA MET A 39 8.00 10.34 -5.46
C MET A 39 8.22 9.12 -4.53
N VAL A 40 7.29 8.16 -4.55
CA VAL A 40 7.23 7.06 -3.57
C VAL A 40 6.91 5.72 -4.24
N LEU A 41 7.24 4.62 -3.56
CA LEU A 41 6.72 3.30 -3.95
C LEU A 41 5.22 3.25 -3.64
N GLY A 42 4.38 3.01 -4.65
CA GLY A 42 2.94 3.14 -4.46
C GLY A 42 2.10 2.64 -5.63
N VAL A 43 0.81 2.92 -5.54
CA VAL A 43 -0.16 2.71 -6.62
C VAL A 43 -0.49 4.07 -7.23
N ALA A 44 -0.16 4.27 -8.50
CA ALA A 44 -0.53 5.46 -9.25
C ALA A 44 -2.02 5.40 -9.63
N GLU A 45 -2.70 6.54 -9.53
CA GLU A 45 -4.10 6.76 -9.87
C GLU A 45 -4.21 7.99 -10.77
N TRP A 46 -4.64 7.80 -12.02
CA TRP A 46 -4.82 8.87 -13.00
C TRP A 46 -6.25 9.37 -12.97
N ASP A 47 -6.43 10.61 -12.54
CA ASP A 47 -7.68 11.35 -12.70
C ASP A 47 -7.66 12.04 -14.07
N ARG A 48 -8.28 11.38 -15.06
CA ARG A 48 -8.39 11.90 -16.43
C ARG A 48 -9.35 13.07 -16.58
N VAL A 49 -10.23 13.32 -15.60
CA VAL A 49 -11.17 14.45 -15.65
C VAL A 49 -10.46 15.72 -15.23
N ASN A 50 -9.69 15.64 -14.14
CA ASN A 50 -8.95 16.78 -13.61
C ASN A 50 -7.52 16.88 -14.16
N HIS A 51 -7.08 15.91 -14.96
CA HIS A 51 -5.71 15.82 -15.45
C HIS A 51 -4.69 15.84 -14.30
N VAL A 52 -4.91 15.02 -13.26
CA VAL A 52 -4.03 14.90 -12.09
C VAL A 52 -3.63 13.45 -11.88
N VAL A 53 -2.35 13.20 -11.56
CA VAL A 53 -1.88 11.87 -11.14
C VAL A 53 -1.45 11.89 -9.70
N ASN A 54 -2.04 11.00 -8.90
CA ASN A 54 -1.68 10.80 -7.50
C ASN A 54 -1.00 9.44 -7.35
N VAL A 55 -0.07 9.32 -6.39
CA VAL A 55 0.53 8.05 -6.01
C VAL A 55 0.16 7.75 -4.57
N ARG A 56 -0.61 6.68 -4.36
CA ARG A 56 -0.94 6.18 -3.03
C ARG A 56 0.21 5.32 -2.50
N PRO A 57 0.89 5.70 -1.41
CA PRO A 57 2.04 4.94 -0.92
C PRO A 57 1.64 3.51 -0.53
N LEU A 58 2.47 2.54 -0.92
CA LEU A 58 2.35 1.18 -0.42
C LEU A 58 2.83 1.18 1.04
N LYS A 59 1.90 0.99 1.98
CA LYS A 59 2.24 0.82 3.39
C LYS A 59 2.91 -0.53 3.60
N LEU A 60 4.23 -0.56 3.51
CA LEU A 60 5.02 -1.64 4.08
C LEU A 60 4.87 -1.56 5.59
N SER A 61 3.98 -2.39 6.15
CA SER A 61 3.78 -2.49 7.59
C SER A 61 4.98 -3.21 8.18
N LEU A 62 6.07 -2.47 8.41
CA LEU A 62 7.24 -3.01 9.08
C LEU A 62 6.90 -3.22 10.56
N ILE A 63 7.03 -4.46 11.02
CA ILE A 63 6.84 -4.80 12.43
C ILE A 63 7.98 -4.15 13.23
N ARG A 64 7.64 -3.34 14.24
CA ARG A 64 8.60 -2.69 15.13
C ARG A 64 8.65 -3.39 16.49
N PRO A 65 9.81 -3.36 17.19
CA PRO A 65 9.88 -3.85 18.58
C PRO A 65 8.82 -3.19 19.46
N GLY A 66 8.18 -3.99 20.33
CA GLY A 66 7.12 -3.54 21.24
C GLY A 66 5.69 -3.55 20.65
N GLN A 67 5.51 -3.92 19.39
CA GLN A 67 4.18 -4.11 18.81
C GLN A 67 3.58 -5.48 19.14
N ILE A 68 2.27 -5.51 19.36
CA ILE A 68 1.51 -6.76 19.52
C ILE A 68 1.14 -7.29 18.14
N VAL A 69 1.34 -8.58 17.92
CA VAL A 69 1.06 -9.26 16.66
C VAL A 69 0.14 -10.46 16.88
N TYR A 70 -0.66 -10.77 15.88
CA TYR A 70 -1.46 -11.99 15.82
C TYR A 70 -0.79 -12.97 14.87
N GLY A 71 -0.62 -14.21 15.33
CA GLY A 71 0.03 -15.26 14.58
C GLY A 71 -0.53 -16.63 14.89
N LYS A 72 -0.37 -17.54 13.93
CA LYS A 72 -0.74 -18.95 14.07
C LYS A 72 0.51 -19.77 14.34
N VAL A 73 0.53 -20.50 15.46
CA VAL A 73 1.55 -21.51 15.72
C VAL A 73 1.37 -22.63 14.70
N TYR A 74 2.44 -23.02 14.00
CA TYR A 74 2.35 -24.04 12.97
C TYR A 74 3.35 -25.18 13.13
N TYR A 75 4.37 -25.01 13.97
CA TYR A 75 5.40 -26.02 14.15
C TYR A 75 6.11 -25.87 15.50
N PHE A 76 6.45 -26.99 16.12
CA PHE A 76 7.25 -27.04 17.35
C PHE A 76 8.54 -27.80 17.04
N PRO A 77 9.67 -27.12 16.79
CA PRO A 77 10.96 -27.78 16.61
C PRO A 77 11.39 -28.62 17.82
N ASN A 78 11.01 -28.20 19.03
CA ASN A 78 11.26 -28.91 20.29
C ASN A 78 10.32 -28.39 21.39
N ASP A 79 10.51 -28.86 22.63
CA ASP A 79 9.73 -28.52 23.83
C ASP A 79 9.89 -27.06 24.31
N LYS A 80 10.89 -26.32 23.79
CA LYS A 80 11.20 -24.95 24.21
C LYS A 80 10.90 -23.88 23.15
N VAL A 81 10.65 -24.29 21.90
CA VAL A 81 10.52 -23.37 20.77
C VAL A 81 9.26 -23.68 19.99
N ALA A 82 8.51 -22.63 19.66
CA ALA A 82 7.37 -22.68 18.75
C ALA A 82 7.60 -21.71 17.59
N MET A 83 7.36 -22.16 16.36
CA MET A 83 7.35 -21.31 15.18
C MET A 83 5.95 -20.76 14.93
N VAL A 84 5.88 -19.44 14.76
CA VAL A 84 4.63 -18.70 14.59
C VAL A 84 4.65 -17.95 13.26
N ARG A 85 3.60 -18.13 12.45
CA ARG A 85 3.37 -17.33 11.25
C ARG A 85 2.52 -16.12 11.62
N ILE A 86 3.13 -14.93 11.58
CA ILE A 86 2.43 -13.67 11.84
C ILE A 86 1.57 -13.31 10.62
N PHE A 87 0.32 -12.95 10.84
CA PHE A 87 -0.61 -12.55 9.77
C PHE A 87 -1.30 -11.21 10.02
N ALA A 88 -1.21 -10.66 11.24
CA ALA A 88 -1.67 -9.31 11.52
C ALA A 88 -0.84 -8.64 12.62
N VAL A 89 -0.78 -7.31 12.59
CA VAL A 89 -0.23 -6.48 13.66
C VAL A 89 -1.41 -5.74 14.29
N GLN A 90 -1.47 -5.68 15.61
CA GLN A 90 -2.47 -4.84 16.29
C GLN A 90 -2.18 -3.39 15.93
N GLN A 91 -3.05 -2.77 15.13
CA GLN A 91 -2.99 -1.32 14.92
C GLN A 91 -3.34 -0.62 16.23
N GLN A 92 -2.41 0.19 16.75
CA GLN A 92 -2.78 1.22 17.72
C GLN A 92 -3.70 2.21 17.00
N MET A 93 -5.01 2.06 17.20
CA MET A 93 -6.00 3.02 16.75
C MET A 93 -5.83 4.31 17.56
N GLY A 94 -5.55 5.41 16.88
CA GLY A 94 -6.04 6.71 17.36
C GLY A 94 -7.57 6.62 17.46
N SER A 95 -8.11 7.14 18.56
CA SER A 95 -9.51 7.11 19.00
C SER A 95 -10.54 7.12 17.85
N GLY A 96 -11.09 5.96 17.51
CA GLY A 96 -12.15 5.82 16.52
C GLY A 96 -12.49 4.34 16.32
N GLY A 97 -13.47 3.85 17.08
CA GLY A 97 -13.82 2.43 17.14
C GLY A 97 -14.32 1.87 15.80
N PHE A 98 -14.03 0.59 15.56
CA PHE A 98 -14.60 -0.17 14.44
C PHE A 98 -15.04 -1.57 14.84
N ASN A 99 -16.16 -2.00 14.25
CA ASN A 99 -16.73 -3.33 14.36
C ASN A 99 -15.96 -4.31 13.46
N LEU A 100 -15.43 -5.39 14.05
CA LEU A 100 -14.86 -6.51 13.30
C LEU A 100 -15.98 -7.48 12.93
N ARG A 101 -16.23 -7.65 11.64
CA ARG A 101 -17.01 -8.77 11.10
C ARG A 101 -16.03 -9.80 10.53
N LEU A 102 -15.96 -10.96 11.17
CA LEU A 102 -15.20 -12.12 10.69
C LEU A 102 -16.08 -12.87 9.69
N GLU A 103 -15.74 -12.81 8.40
CA GLU A 103 -16.31 -13.73 7.42
C GLU A 103 -15.43 -14.99 7.40
N SER A 104 -16.04 -16.11 7.82
CA SER A 104 -15.46 -17.45 7.78
C SER A 104 -15.68 -18.03 6.39
N SER A 105 -14.64 -18.15 5.58
CA SER A 105 -14.68 -19.06 4.42
C SER A 105 -14.33 -20.47 4.87
N MET A 106 -15.33 -21.34 4.82
CA MET A 106 -15.17 -22.81 4.77
C MET A 106 -14.48 -23.23 3.47
#